data_AF-A0A8T3L0X2-F1
#
_entry.id   AF-A0A8T3L0X2-F1
#
_cell.length_a   1.000
_cell.length_b   1.000
_cell.length_c   1.000
_cell.angle_alpha   90.00
_cell.angle_beta   90.00
_cell.angle_gamma   90.00
#
_symmetry.space_group_name_H-M   'P 1'
#
loop_
_entity.id
_entity.type
_entity.pdbx_description
1 polymer ?
#
loop_
_entity_poly.entity_id
_entity_poly.type
_entity_poly.pdbx_seq_one_letter_code
_entity_poly.pdbx_strand_id
1 'polypeptide(L)'
;MHPEHHDTLATDTYSLSQSQEEFYFALPYQKMDIALWAFNHGIAVEELATELGMTTKQAAYVYKDIEAKRKTTASLHLKSQLIEKVKEIQI
;
A
#
# COMPACT_ATOMS: atom_id res chain seq x y z
N MET A 1 25.35 5.30 46.09
CA MET A 1 24.60 4.25 45.39
C MET A 1 23.20 4.79 45.11
N HIS A 2 22.93 5.23 43.89
CA HIS A 2 21.61 5.54 43.36
C HIS A 2 21.58 4.97 41.94
N PRO A 3 20.61 4.10 41.60
CA PRO A 3 20.64 3.34 40.36
C PRO A 3 20.16 4.15 39.15
N GLU A 4 20.69 3.77 38.01
CA GLU A 4 20.42 4.24 36.66
C GLU A 4 18.93 4.09 36.30
N HIS A 5 18.23 5.20 36.04
CA HIS A 5 16.89 5.17 35.43
C HIS A 5 17.01 5.54 33.96
N HIS A 6 16.86 4.51 33.12
CA HIS A 6 16.75 4.59 31.67
C HIS A 6 15.37 5.20 31.35
N ASP A 7 15.30 6.51 31.18
CA ASP A 7 14.07 7.22 30.78
C ASP A 7 13.70 6.85 29.35
N THR A 8 13.06 5.69 29.22
CA THR A 8 12.31 5.32 28.02
C THR A 8 11.04 6.13 28.08
N LEU A 9 10.98 7.25 27.34
CA LEU A 9 9.79 8.09 27.20
C LEU A 9 8.60 7.25 26.71
N ALA A 10 7.78 6.74 27.63
CA ALA A 10 6.49 6.14 27.31
C ALA A 10 5.44 7.25 27.32
N THR A 11 4.88 7.56 26.14
CA THR A 11 3.79 8.52 26.02
C THR A 11 2.54 7.93 26.66
N ASP A 12 2.26 8.42 27.87
CA ASP A 12 1.32 7.89 28.83
C ASP A 12 -0.12 8.39 28.54
N THR A 13 -0.80 7.87 27.51
CA THR A 13 -2.19 8.32 27.25
C THR A 13 -3.22 7.26 26.81
N TYR A 14 -2.87 6.03 26.42
CA TYR A 14 -3.91 5.01 26.22
C TYR A 14 -3.42 3.61 26.59
N SER A 15 -3.87 3.11 27.73
CA SER A 15 -3.82 1.69 28.08
C SER A 15 -4.85 0.91 27.25
N LEU A 16 -4.48 0.57 26.02
CA LEU A 16 -4.96 -0.63 25.34
C LEU A 16 -3.71 -1.42 24.94
N SER A 17 -3.80 -2.75 24.95
CA SER A 17 -2.72 -3.63 24.50
C SER A 17 -2.22 -3.17 23.14
N GLN A 18 -1.10 -2.44 23.11
CA GLN A 18 -0.50 -1.98 21.87
C GLN A 18 0.14 -3.19 21.20
N SER A 19 -0.63 -3.91 20.39
CA SER A 19 -0.01 -4.62 19.28
C SER A 19 0.51 -3.54 18.34
N GLN A 20 1.83 -3.37 18.32
CA GLN A 20 2.57 -2.58 17.33
C GLN A 20 2.47 -3.24 15.94
N GLU A 21 1.26 -3.56 15.49
CA GLU A 21 0.99 -4.10 14.16
C GLU A 21 0.52 -2.95 13.27
N GLU A 22 1.48 -2.16 12.81
CA GLU A 22 1.57 -1.61 11.45
C GLU A 22 0.23 -1.32 10.72
N PHE A 23 -0.55 -0.36 11.24
CA PHE A 23 -1.95 -0.17 10.83
C PHE A 23 -2.20 0.66 9.56
N TYR A 24 -1.17 1.14 8.85
CA TYR A 24 -1.35 2.09 7.74
C TYR A 24 -1.00 1.56 6.34
N PHE A 25 -0.43 0.37 6.20
CA PHE A 25 -0.19 -0.26 4.91
C PHE A 25 -0.95 -1.58 4.83
N ALA A 26 -1.79 -1.73 3.80
CA ALA A 26 -2.58 -2.95 3.57
C ALA A 26 -1.73 -4.22 3.42
N LEU A 27 -0.42 -4.08 3.20
CA LEU A 27 0.52 -5.18 3.08
C LEU A 27 1.98 -4.71 3.34
N PRO A 28 2.82 -5.49 4.05
CA PRO A 28 4.25 -5.24 4.14
C PRO A 28 4.91 -5.14 2.75
N TYR A 29 5.90 -4.27 2.57
CA TYR A 29 6.51 -3.96 1.27
C TYR A 29 6.94 -5.21 0.48
N GLN A 30 7.61 -6.17 1.13
CA GLN A 30 8.05 -7.42 0.49
C GLN A 30 6.89 -8.22 -0.10
N LYS A 31 5.75 -8.24 0.58
CA LYS A 31 4.55 -8.92 0.10
C LYS A 31 3.85 -8.10 -1.00
N MET A 32 3.96 -6.77 -0.96
CA MET A 32 3.40 -5.89 -1.98
C MET A 32 4.08 -6.07 -3.34
N ASP A 33 5.40 -6.28 -3.37
CA ASP A 33 6.12 -6.54 -4.63
C ASP A 33 5.63 -7.83 -5.29
N ILE A 34 5.42 -8.89 -4.51
CA ILE A 34 4.85 -10.16 -4.98
C ILE A 34 3.41 -9.95 -5.47
N ALA A 35 2.58 -9.23 -4.71
CA ALA A 35 1.21 -8.94 -5.10
C ALA A 35 1.11 -8.10 -6.38
N LEU A 36 2.02 -7.14 -6.56
CA LEU A 36 2.11 -6.32 -7.77
C LEU A 36 2.56 -7.15 -8.98
N TRP A 37 3.56 -8.03 -8.79
CA TRP A 37 3.99 -8.97 -9.81
C TRP A 37 2.84 -9.89 -10.22
N ALA A 38 2.16 -10.50 -9.25
CA ALA A 38 1.01 -11.38 -9.47
C ALA A 38 -0.14 -10.67 -10.21
N PHE A 39 -0.47 -9.44 -9.81
CA PHE A 39 -1.47 -8.61 -10.47
C PHE A 39 -1.11 -8.32 -11.93
N ASN A 40 0.16 -8.01 -12.21
CA ASN A 40 0.63 -7.73 -13.58
C ASN A 40 0.61 -8.96 -14.50
N HIS A 41 0.77 -10.16 -13.94
CA HIS A 41 0.78 -11.41 -14.68
C HIS A 41 -0.59 -12.10 -14.72
N GLY A 42 -1.63 -11.49 -14.16
CA GLY A 42 -2.99 -12.04 -14.16
C GLY A 42 -3.15 -13.27 -13.28
N ILE A 43 -2.32 -13.42 -12.24
CA ILE A 43 -2.40 -14.54 -11.29
C ILE A 43 -3.69 -14.43 -10.47
N ALA A 44 -4.34 -15.57 -10.25
CA ALA A 44 -5.58 -15.65 -9.48
C ALA A 44 -5.38 -15.21 -8.03
N VAL A 45 -6.44 -14.63 -7.44
CA VAL A 45 -6.41 -14.12 -6.06
C VAL A 45 -6.18 -15.25 -5.06
N GLU A 46 -6.71 -16.43 -5.37
CA GLU A 46 -6.57 -17.65 -4.59
C GLU A 46 -5.11 -18.10 -4.52
N GLU A 47 -4.39 -18.05 -5.64
CA GLU A 47 -2.97 -18.39 -5.70
C GLU A 47 -2.12 -17.41 -4.91
N LEU A 48 -2.40 -16.10 -5.04
CA LEU A 48 -1.74 -15.07 -4.23
C LEU A 48 -1.98 -15.27 -2.73
N ALA A 49 -3.21 -15.63 -2.35
CA ALA A 49 -3.59 -15.85 -0.97
C ALA A 49 -2.80 -17.02 -0.36
N THR A 50 -2.68 -18.12 -1.12
CA THR A 50 -1.85 -19.27 -0.74
C THR A 50 -0.38 -18.88 -0.59
N GLU A 51 0.19 -18.17 -1.56
CA GLU A 51 1.61 -17.80 -1.55
C GLU A 51 1.97 -16.87 -0.40
N LEU A 52 1.11 -15.89 -0.11
CA LEU A 52 1.37 -14.89 0.93
C LEU A 52 0.85 -15.26 2.33
N GLY A 53 0.27 -16.48 2.46
CA GLY A 53 -0.28 -17.00 3.70
C GLY A 53 -1.44 -16.16 4.24
N MET A 54 -2.30 -15.65 3.37
CA MET A 54 -3.45 -14.80 3.72
C MET A 54 -4.76 -15.40 3.22
N THR A 55 -5.88 -14.80 3.65
CA THR A 55 -7.19 -15.21 3.13
C THR A 55 -7.42 -14.69 1.72
N THR A 56 -8.19 -15.42 0.91
CA THR A 56 -8.62 -14.96 -0.43
C THR A 56 -9.31 -13.60 -0.38
N LYS A 57 -10.06 -13.33 0.70
CA LYS A 57 -10.70 -12.02 0.91
C LYS A 57 -9.66 -10.90 1.08
N GLN A 58 -8.58 -11.12 1.84
CA GLN A 58 -7.49 -10.15 1.99
C GLN A 58 -6.76 -9.94 0.67
N ALA A 59 -6.42 -11.02 -0.05
CA ALA A 59 -5.79 -10.92 -1.37
C ALA A 59 -6.67 -10.15 -2.37
N ALA A 60 -7.99 -10.35 -2.34
CA ALA A 60 -8.93 -9.59 -3.17
C ALA A 60 -8.93 -8.09 -2.85
N TYR A 61 -8.81 -7.73 -1.57
CA TYR A 61 -8.66 -6.32 -1.17
C TYR A 61 -7.34 -5.73 -1.67
N VAL A 62 -6.25 -6.48 -1.63
CA VAL A 62 -4.95 -6.03 -2.17
C VAL A 62 -5.07 -5.72 -3.66
N TYR A 63 -5.68 -6.59 -4.46
CA TYR A 63 -5.89 -6.33 -5.89
C TYR A 63 -6.76 -5.10 -6.16
N LYS A 64 -7.85 -4.93 -5.38
CA LYS A 64 -8.68 -3.73 -5.48
C LYS A 64 -7.93 -2.46 -5.12
N ASP A 65 -7.06 -2.52 -4.12
CA ASP A 65 -6.24 -1.38 -3.71
C ASP A 65 -5.20 -1.01 -4.79
N ILE A 66 -4.56 -2.01 -5.41
CA ILE A 66 -3.65 -1.80 -6.56
C ILE A 66 -4.40 -1.13 -7.72
N GLU A 67 -5.59 -1.62 -8.07
CA GLU A 67 -6.41 -1.05 -9.15
C GLU A 67 -6.86 0.39 -8.82
N ALA A 68 -7.36 0.61 -7.61
CA ALA A 68 -7.80 1.93 -7.16
C ALA A 68 -6.65 2.94 -7.21
N LYS A 69 -5.47 2.57 -6.72
CA LYS A 69 -4.26 3.40 -6.79
C LYS A 69 -3.87 3.72 -8.22
N ARG A 70 -3.83 2.74 -9.13
CA ARG A 70 -3.56 2.98 -10.56
C ARG A 70 -4.56 3.94 -11.20
N LYS A 71 -5.84 3.79 -10.86
CA LYS A 71 -6.90 4.63 -11.41
C LYS A 71 -6.82 6.07 -10.91
N THR A 72 -6.57 6.28 -9.62
CA THR A 72 -6.55 7.62 -9.02
C THR A 72 -5.26 8.38 -9.34
N THR A 73 -4.14 7.69 -9.54
CA THR A 73 -2.86 8.33 -9.90
C THR A 73 -2.65 8.47 -11.41
N ALA A 74 -3.54 7.94 -12.26
CA ALA A 74 -3.45 8.09 -13.71
C ALA A 74 -3.27 9.56 -14.12
N SER A 75 -4.01 10.47 -13.47
CA SER A 75 -3.90 11.92 -13.73
C SER A 75 -2.57 12.54 -13.32
N LEU A 76 -1.87 11.96 -12.33
CA LEU A 76 -0.56 12.43 -11.89
C LEU A 76 0.55 12.11 -12.90
N HIS A 77 0.31 11.15 -13.79
CA HIS A 77 1.24 10.76 -14.85
C HIS A 77 0.88 11.36 -16.23
N LEU A 78 -0.17 12.20 -16.31
CA LEU A 78 -0.53 12.88 -17.54
C LEU A 78 0.49 13.98 -17.86
N LYS A 79 0.88 14.05 -19.13
CA LYS A 79 1.60 15.22 -19.67
C LYS A 79 0.66 16.42 -19.73
N SER A 80 1.23 17.62 -19.89
CA SER A 80 0.46 18.86 -20.08
C SER A 80 -0.63 18.67 -21.13
N GLN A 81 -1.88 18.79 -20.71
CA GLN A 81 -3.04 18.66 -21.59
C GLN A 81 -3.41 20.02 -22.17
N LEU A 82 -3.65 20.07 -23.48
CA LEU A 82 -4.18 21.26 -24.12
C LEU A 82 -5.71 21.32 -23.89
N ILE A 83 -6.20 22.48 -23.44
CA ILE A 83 -7.64 22.72 -23.26
C ILE A 83 -8.35 22.82 -24.62
N GLU A 84 -7.65 23.31 -25.65
CA GLU A 84 -8.11 23.38 -27.02
C GLU A 84 -7.00 22.97 -28.01
N LYS A 85 -7.37 22.58 -29.23
CA LYS A 85 -6.37 22.24 -30.26
C LYS A 85 -5.68 23.51 -30.75
N VAL A 86 -4.41 23.68 -30.40
CA VAL A 86 -3.55 24.77 -30.89
C VAL A 86 -2.85 24.33 -32.17
N LYS A 87 -3.02 25.09 -33.26
CA LYS A 87 -2.47 24.76 -34.59
C LYS A 87 -0.94 24.58 -34.62
N GLU A 88 -0.23 25.18 -33.67
CA GLU A 88 1.23 25.18 -33.59
C GLU A 88 1.81 23.94 -32.91
N ILE A 89 0.98 23.14 -32.20
CA ILE A 89 1.42 21.93 -31.48
C ILE A 89 0.73 20.70 -32.10
N GLN A 90 1.52 19.84 -32.76
CA GLN A 90 1.07 18.52 -33.20
C GLN A 90 1.47 17.50 -32.13
N ILE A 91 0.48 16.98 -31.38
CA ILE A 91 0.64 15.92 -30.39
C ILE A 91 0.53 14.55 -31.08
#